data_AF-A0A7S1NX43-F1
#
_entry.id   AF-A0A7S1NX43-F1
#
_cell.length_a   1.000
_cell.length_b   1.000
_cell.length_c   1.000
_cell.angle_alpha   90.00
_cell.angle_beta   90.00
_cell.angle_gamma   90.00
#
_symmetry.space_group_name_H-M   'P 1'
#
loop_
_entity.id
_entity.type
_entity.pdbx_description
1 polymer ?
#
loop_
_entity_poly.entity_id
_entity_poly.type
_entity_poly.pdbx_seq_one_letter_code
_entity_poly.pdbx_strand_id
1 'polypeptide(L)'
;TLRHHDDGLRRLPVDGRLLRCVRRRVHSASSSGASNVIGVSSLVGRTTNPIREIVDRMHTTPNPNKELIPLSIGDPTVYGNFKAPQRIQQRFTQLVQDLEHNGYVHSAGIPAVRETVAKKFSPPPPLRQLT
;
A
#
# COMPACT_ATOMS: atom_id res chain seq x y z
N THR A 1 0.85 39.71 20.03
CA THR A 1 0.10 38.83 20.94
C THR A 1 -0.40 37.61 20.16
N LEU A 2 0.51 36.66 19.91
CA LEU A 2 0.25 35.41 19.20
C LEU A 2 -0.48 34.46 20.15
N ARG A 3 -1.74 34.14 19.85
CA ARG A 3 -2.50 33.12 20.59
C ARG A 3 -2.26 31.77 19.91
N HIS A 4 -1.55 30.90 20.62
CA HIS A 4 -1.50 29.47 20.37
C HIS A 4 -2.92 28.89 20.47
N HIS A 5 -3.38 28.23 19.41
CA HIS A 5 -4.56 27.36 19.47
C HIS A 5 -4.08 25.94 19.74
N ASP A 6 -4.19 25.55 21.02
CA ASP A 6 -4.07 24.18 21.51
C ASP A 6 -5.29 23.38 21.05
N ASP A 7 -5.14 22.55 20.01
CA ASP A 7 -6.15 21.57 19.63
C ASP A 7 -5.92 20.26 20.39
N GLY A 8 -6.57 20.21 21.56
CA GLY A 8 -6.54 19.07 22.48
C GLY A 8 -7.06 17.78 21.85
N LEU A 9 -6.18 16.77 21.77
CA LEU A 9 -6.55 15.37 21.55
C LEU A 9 -7.50 14.90 22.67
N ARG A 10 -8.80 14.83 22.39
CA ARG A 10 -9.74 14.05 23.20
C ARG A 10 -9.82 12.62 22.66
N ARG A 11 -9.28 11.67 23.42
CA ARG A 11 -9.55 10.23 23.28
C ARG A 11 -11.01 9.98 23.67
N LEU A 12 -11.78 9.33 22.80
CA LEU A 12 -13.12 8.81 23.12
C LEU A 12 -13.05 7.31 23.38
N PRO A 13 -13.88 6.78 24.31
CA PRO A 13 -13.79 5.40 24.77
C PRO A 13 -14.29 4.41 23.72
N VAL A 14 -13.70 3.22 23.77
CA VAL A 14 -13.95 2.09 22.87
C VAL A 14 -14.94 1.17 23.57
N ASP A 15 -16.18 1.06 23.08
CA ASP A 15 -17.06 -0.05 23.43
C ASP A 15 -18.20 -0.28 22.41
N GLY A 16 -18.38 -1.56 22.05
CA GLY A 16 -19.69 -2.18 21.81
C GLY A 16 -20.48 -1.87 20.53
N ARG A 17 -20.28 -2.69 19.49
CA ARG A 17 -21.22 -3.11 18.41
C ARG A 17 -22.46 -2.22 18.12
N LEU A 18 -22.47 -1.63 16.92
CA LEU A 18 -23.62 -1.73 15.99
C LEU A 18 -23.14 -1.42 14.56
N LEU A 19 -23.18 -2.41 13.66
CA LEU A 19 -23.03 -2.18 12.21
C LEU A 19 -24.27 -1.42 11.73
N ARG A 20 -24.21 -0.09 11.78
CA ARG A 20 -25.25 0.79 11.25
C ARG A 20 -24.89 1.08 9.79
N CYS A 21 -25.66 0.51 8.86
CA CYS A 21 -25.63 0.90 7.44
C CYS A 21 -25.86 2.42 7.37
N VAL A 22 -24.81 3.18 7.07
CA VAL A 22 -24.90 4.64 6.94
C VAL A 22 -25.63 4.92 5.63
N ARG A 23 -26.94 5.17 5.71
CA ARG A 23 -27.69 5.84 4.65
C ARG A 23 -26.95 7.13 4.29
N ARG A 24 -26.47 7.23 3.05
CA ARG A 24 -25.85 8.43 2.48
C ARG A 24 -26.81 9.61 2.65
N ARG A 25 -26.54 10.48 3.62
CA ARG A 25 -27.16 11.81 3.69
C ARG A 25 -26.40 12.69 2.70
N VAL A 26 -26.92 12.82 1.48
CA VAL A 26 -26.45 13.83 0.51
C VAL A 26 -26.60 15.19 1.18
N HIS A 27 -25.47 15.84 1.50
CA HIS A 27 -25.48 17.21 1.99
C HIS A 27 -25.75 18.13 0.80
N SER A 28 -26.84 18.90 0.87
CA SER A 28 -27.18 19.94 -0.08
C SER A 28 -26.13 21.05 -0.01
N ALA A 29 -25.46 21.32 -1.13
CA ALA A 29 -24.49 22.40 -1.25
C ALA A 29 -25.21 23.76 -1.22
N SER A 30 -24.97 24.56 -0.17
CA SER A 30 -25.32 25.98 -0.15
C SER A 30 -24.17 26.79 -0.77
N SER A 31 -24.46 27.43 -1.89
CA SER A 31 -23.55 28.25 -2.70
C SER A 31 -23.27 29.61 -2.05
N SER A 32 -22.00 29.97 -1.83
CA SER A 32 -21.57 31.36 -1.60
C SER A 32 -20.07 31.53 -1.91
N GLY A 33 -19.73 32.27 -2.98
CA GLY A 33 -18.38 32.77 -3.28
C GLY A 33 -17.40 31.74 -3.86
N ALA A 34 -17.37 31.62 -5.20
CA ALA A 34 -16.48 30.69 -5.90
C ALA A 34 -15.01 31.15 -5.86
N SER A 35 -14.34 30.87 -4.75
CA SER A 35 -12.89 30.70 -4.75
C SER A 35 -12.57 29.44 -5.56
N ASN A 36 -11.65 29.52 -6.52
CA ASN A 36 -11.21 28.39 -7.37
C ASN A 36 -10.42 27.31 -6.59
N VAL A 37 -10.79 27.04 -5.34
CA VAL A 37 -10.11 26.11 -4.45
C VAL A 37 -10.83 24.77 -4.53
N ILE A 38 -10.23 23.85 -5.26
CA ILE A 38 -10.65 22.44 -5.27
C ILE A 38 -10.15 21.80 -3.97
N GLY A 39 -11.06 21.64 -3.01
CA GLY A 39 -10.75 21.03 -1.72
C GLY A 39 -10.43 19.53 -1.82
N VAL A 40 -9.54 19.04 -0.94
CA VAL A 40 -9.25 17.61 -0.81
C VAL A 40 -10.34 16.88 -0.02
N SER A 41 -10.57 15.62 -0.34
CA SER A 41 -11.51 14.81 0.44
C SER A 41 -10.98 14.52 1.86
N SER A 42 -11.88 14.42 2.84
CA SER A 42 -11.51 14.09 4.21
C SER A 42 -10.88 12.70 4.37
N LEU A 43 -11.21 11.76 3.47
CA LEU A 43 -10.59 10.43 3.42
C LEU A 43 -9.11 10.50 3.05
N VAL A 44 -8.76 11.33 2.06
CA VAL A 44 -7.37 11.56 1.66
C VAL A 44 -6.58 12.18 2.80
N GLY A 45 -7.15 13.18 3.49
CA GLY A 45 -6.49 13.82 4.64
C GLY A 45 -6.22 12.89 5.83
N ARG A 46 -6.89 11.73 5.91
CA ARG A 46 -6.68 10.72 6.95
C ARG A 46 -5.82 9.54 6.52
N THR A 47 -5.40 9.49 5.25
CA THR A 47 -4.57 8.40 4.72
C THR A 47 -3.11 8.78 4.87
N THR A 48 -2.42 8.22 5.86
CA THR A 48 -1.01 8.52 6.14
C THR A 48 -0.17 7.24 6.18
N ASN A 49 1.09 7.33 5.75
CA ASN A 49 2.09 6.26 5.89
C ASN A 49 3.21 6.75 6.83
N PRO A 50 3.24 6.29 8.10
CA PRO A 50 4.18 6.80 9.09
C PRO A 50 5.64 6.46 8.77
N ILE A 51 5.90 5.34 8.09
CA ILE A 51 7.25 4.96 7.65
C ILE A 51 7.78 6.00 6.67
N ARG A 52 6.96 6.36 5.66
CA ARG A 52 7.34 7.40 4.69
C ARG A 52 7.48 8.77 5.35
N GLU A 53 6.63 9.10 6.30
CA GLU A 53 6.73 10.38 7.03
C GLU A 53 8.07 10.53 7.74
N ILE A 54 8.60 9.47 8.33
CA ILE A 54 9.90 9.48 9.00
C ILE A 54 11.03 9.46 7.97
N VAL A 55 11.03 8.48 7.06
CA VAL A 55 12.13 8.28 6.10
C VAL A 55 12.30 9.50 5.17
N ASP A 56 11.21 10.07 4.67
CA ASP A 56 11.27 11.23 3.77
C ASP A 56 11.69 12.52 4.52
N ARG A 57 11.52 12.59 5.85
CA ARG A 57 11.93 13.75 6.68
C ARG A 57 13.29 13.60 7.33
N MET A 58 13.90 12.40 7.30
CA MET A 58 15.22 12.14 7.85
C MET A 58 16.32 12.73 6.96
N HIS A 59 16.47 14.05 6.98
CA HIS A 59 17.64 14.74 6.42
C HIS A 59 18.70 14.87 7.52
N THR A 60 19.49 13.82 7.74
CA THR A 60 20.64 13.92 8.64
C THR A 60 21.85 14.39 7.85
N THR A 61 22.60 15.37 8.35
CA THR A 61 23.92 15.71 7.82
C THR A 61 24.87 14.54 8.11
N PRO A 62 25.32 13.78 7.09
CA PRO A 62 26.18 12.64 7.33
C PRO A 62 27.54 13.11 7.86
N ASN A 63 28.21 12.24 8.60
CA ASN A 63 29.57 12.51 9.03
C ASN A 63 30.47 12.64 7.78
N PRO A 64 31.22 13.75 7.60
CA PRO A 64 32.04 13.95 6.41
C PRO A 64 33.15 12.89 6.24
N ASN A 65 33.52 12.20 7.32
CA ASN A 65 34.57 11.18 7.33
C ASN A 65 34.04 9.75 7.19
N LYS A 66 32.73 9.53 7.10
CA LYS A 66 32.12 8.20 7.01
C LYS A 66 31.02 8.17 5.97
N GLU A 67 31.03 7.12 5.16
CA GLU A 67 29.95 6.87 4.21
C GLU A 67 28.64 6.55 4.94
N LEU A 68 27.55 7.10 4.44
CA LEU A 68 26.22 6.81 4.94
C LEU A 68 25.76 5.44 4.43
N ILE A 69 25.39 4.55 5.36
CA ILE A 69 24.79 3.25 5.03
C ILE A 69 23.29 3.31 5.36
N PRO A 70 22.39 3.43 4.37
CA PRO A 70 20.96 3.57 4.61
C PRO A 70 20.30 2.22 4.97
N LEU A 71 20.15 1.96 6.27
CA LEU A 71 19.47 0.76 6.80
C LEU A 71 17.94 0.91 6.91
N SER A 72 17.41 2.09 6.61
CA SER A 72 15.98 2.40 6.70
C SER A 72 15.18 1.97 5.46
N ILE A 73 15.86 1.49 4.41
CA ILE A 73 15.23 1.11 3.14
C ILE A 73 14.90 -0.38 3.16
N GLY A 74 13.62 -0.72 2.95
CA GLY A 74 13.13 -2.11 2.91
C GLY A 74 13.16 -2.76 1.52
N ASP A 75 13.75 -2.12 0.51
CA ASP A 75 13.88 -2.67 -0.83
C ASP A 75 15.13 -3.56 -0.93
N PRO A 76 14.98 -4.89 -1.15
CA PRO A 76 16.10 -5.81 -1.22
C PRO A 76 16.98 -5.62 -2.47
N THR A 77 16.53 -4.87 -3.47
CA THR A 77 17.23 -4.74 -4.76
C THR A 77 18.24 -3.59 -4.80
N VAL A 78 18.20 -2.67 -3.82
CA VAL A 78 19.00 -1.42 -3.78
C VAL A 78 20.50 -1.67 -3.86
N TYR A 79 20.99 -2.71 -3.19
CA TYR A 79 22.43 -3.01 -3.15
C TYR A 79 22.88 -4.00 -4.24
N GLY A 80 21.98 -4.46 -5.09
CA GLY A 80 22.28 -5.35 -6.22
C GLY A 80 22.71 -6.78 -5.86
N ASN A 81 22.76 -7.11 -4.57
CA ASN A 81 23.03 -8.43 -4.01
C ASN A 81 21.86 -9.41 -4.19
N PHE A 82 20.62 -8.92 -4.19
CA PHE A 82 19.44 -9.73 -4.51
C PHE A 82 18.94 -9.43 -5.92
N LYS A 83 19.06 -10.43 -6.80
CA LYS A 83 18.55 -10.38 -8.18
C LYS A 83 17.42 -11.38 -8.37
N ALA A 84 16.47 -11.03 -9.22
CA ALA A 84 15.43 -11.97 -9.63
C ALA A 84 16.05 -13.20 -10.33
N PRO A 85 15.50 -14.41 -10.15
CA PRO A 85 15.97 -15.60 -10.84
C PRO A 85 16.01 -15.44 -12.37
N GLN A 86 17.09 -15.89 -13.02
CA GLN A 86 17.31 -15.73 -14.46
C GLN A 86 16.15 -16.27 -15.32
N ARG A 87 15.56 -17.40 -14.92
CA ARG A 87 14.40 -17.99 -15.60
C ARG A 87 13.22 -17.03 -15.66
N ILE A 88 12.98 -16.25 -14.61
CA ILE A 88 11.88 -15.27 -14.58
C ILE A 88 12.19 -14.13 -15.53
N GLN A 89 13.43 -13.62 -15.51
CA GLN A 89 13.85 -12.54 -16.41
C GLN A 89 13.67 -12.93 -17.88
N GLN A 90 14.16 -14.12 -18.27
CA GLN A 90 14.04 -14.63 -19.64
C GLN A 90 12.58 -14.82 -20.07
N ARG A 91 11.74 -15.40 -19.21
CA ARG A 91 10.32 -15.59 -19.52
C ARG A 91 9.57 -14.28 -19.64
N PHE A 92 9.90 -13.30 -18.80
CA PHE A 92 9.29 -11.97 -18.90
C PHE A 92 9.65 -11.29 -20.22
N THR A 93 10.93 -11.34 -20.64
CA THR A 93 11.36 -10.80 -21.94
C THR A 93 10.63 -11.45 -23.10
N GLN A 94 10.49 -12.78 -23.09
CA GLN A 94 9.74 -13.51 -24.13
C GLN A 94 8.27 -13.06 -24.18
N LEU A 95 7.58 -13.03 -23.04
CA LEU A 95 6.17 -12.64 -22.98
C LEU A 95 5.92 -11.22 -23.50
N VAL A 96 6.85 -10.30 -23.24
CA VAL A 96 6.77 -8.93 -23.77
C VAL A 96 6.97 -8.91 -25.29
N GLN A 97 7.84 -9.76 -25.82
CA GLN A 97 8.10 -9.87 -27.27
C GLN A 97 6.95 -10.54 -28.02
N ASP A 98 6.28 -11.52 -27.39
CA ASP A 98 5.19 -12.28 -28.01
C ASP A 98 3.92 -11.44 -28.21
N LEU A 99 3.75 -10.36 -27.43
CA LEU A 99 2.61 -9.42 -27.47
C LEU A 99 1.21 -10.02 -27.20
N GLU A 100 1.11 -11.33 -26.97
CA GLU A 100 -0.15 -12.05 -26.76
C GLU A 100 -0.79 -11.78 -25.38
N HIS A 101 -0.01 -11.34 -24.40
CA HIS A 101 -0.42 -11.28 -22.98
C HIS A 101 -0.64 -9.85 -22.46
N ASN A 102 -0.85 -8.88 -23.36
CA ASN A 102 -0.96 -7.46 -23.03
C ASN A 102 -2.40 -6.99 -22.74
N GLY A 103 -3.39 -7.88 -22.86
CA GLY A 103 -4.80 -7.57 -22.66
C GLY A 103 -5.21 -7.49 -21.18
N TYR A 104 -6.42 -6.96 -20.94
CA TYR A 104 -7.01 -6.97 -19.61
C TYR A 104 -7.33 -8.40 -19.16
N VAL A 105 -6.93 -8.70 -17.93
CA VAL A 105 -7.26 -9.95 -17.24
C VAL A 105 -8.39 -9.72 -16.24
N HIS A 106 -9.00 -10.81 -15.79
CA HIS A 106 -9.97 -10.77 -14.70
C HIS A 106 -9.37 -10.06 -13.47
N SER A 107 -10.15 -9.23 -12.76
CA SER A 107 -9.67 -8.43 -11.60
C SER A 107 -9.07 -9.28 -10.47
N ALA A 108 -9.58 -10.50 -10.29
CA ALA A 108 -9.03 -11.50 -9.37
C ALA A 108 -7.74 -12.22 -9.87
N GLY A 109 -7.26 -11.92 -11.07
CA GLY A 109 -6.07 -12.52 -11.69
C GLY A 109 -6.36 -13.67 -12.66
N ILE A 110 -5.31 -14.12 -13.36
CA ILE A 110 -5.34 -15.19 -14.37
C ILE A 110 -5.66 -16.55 -13.70
N PRO A 111 -6.61 -17.36 -14.22
CA PRO A 111 -6.97 -18.64 -13.62
C PRO A 111 -5.80 -19.59 -13.38
N ALA A 112 -4.90 -19.76 -14.36
CA ALA A 112 -3.72 -20.61 -14.27
C ALA A 112 -2.75 -20.16 -13.15
N VAL A 113 -2.60 -18.85 -12.94
CA VAL A 113 -1.76 -18.29 -11.87
C VAL A 113 -2.39 -18.60 -10.51
N ARG A 114 -3.71 -18.39 -10.37
CA ARG A 114 -4.44 -18.71 -9.14
C ARG A 114 -4.34 -20.18 -8.76
N GLU A 115 -4.49 -21.08 -9.73
CA GLU A 115 -4.33 -22.53 -9.51
C GLU A 115 -2.89 -22.87 -9.08
N THR A 116 -1.89 -22.27 -9.73
CA THR A 116 -0.47 -22.50 -9.39
C THR A 116 -0.17 -22.04 -7.96
N VAL A 117 -0.67 -20.88 -7.56
CA VAL A 117 -0.54 -20.36 -6.18
C VAL A 117 -1.24 -21.30 -5.20
N ALA A 118 -2.49 -21.71 -5.49
CA ALA A 118 -3.21 -22.65 -4.65
C ALA A 118 -2.45 -23.96 -4.48
N LYS A 119 -1.89 -24.53 -5.55
CA LYS A 119 -1.08 -25.75 -5.50
C LYS A 119 0.20 -25.58 -4.69
N LYS A 120 0.85 -24.42 -4.77
CA LYS A 120 2.11 -24.14 -4.06
C LYS A 120 1.92 -23.99 -2.55
N PHE A 121 0.81 -23.41 -2.12
CA PHE A 121 0.56 -23.05 -0.72
C PHE A 121 -0.54 -23.89 -0.04
N SER A 122 -1.19 -24.80 -0.76
CA SER A 122 -2.12 -25.76 -0.13
C SER A 122 -1.37 -26.70 0.82
N PRO A 123 -1.96 -27.00 1.99
CA PRO A 123 -1.42 -28.04 2.86
C PRO A 123 -1.43 -29.40 2.14
N PRO A 124 -0.56 -30.34 2.54
CA PRO A 124 -0.63 -31.70 2.01
C PRO A 124 -2.02 -32.30 2.28
N PRO A 125 -2.51 -33.18 1.40
CA PRO A 125 -3.78 -33.86 1.64
C PRO A 125 -3.73 -34.60 2.97
N PRO A 126 -4.84 -34.67 3.72
CA PRO A 126 -4.90 -35.43 4.96
C PRO A 126 -4.48 -36.87 4.68
N LEU A 127 -3.66 -37.44 5.59
CA LEU A 127 -3.22 -38.84 5.48
C LEU A 127 -4.45 -39.72 5.35
N ARG A 128 -4.50 -40.56 4.30
CA ARG A 128 -5.53 -41.59 4.17
C ARG A 128 -5.44 -42.48 5.41
N GLN A 129 -6.45 -42.42 6.26
CA GLN A 129 -6.60 -43.44 7.29
C GLN A 129 -6.89 -44.75 6.57
N LEU A 130 -5.98 -45.71 6.72
CA LEU A 130 -6.20 -47.08 6.30
C LEU A 130 -7.28 -47.64 7.23
N THR A 131 -8.52 -47.65 6.76
CA THR A 131 -9.63 -48.40 7.36
C THR A 131 -9.62 -49.82 6.81
#